data_AF-A0A7V5Q195-F1
#
_entry.id   AF-A0A7V5Q195-F1
#
_cell.length_a   1.000
_cell.length_b   1.000
_cell.length_c   1.000
_cell.angle_alpha   90.00
_cell.angle_beta   90.00
_cell.angle_gamma   90.00
#
_symmetry.space_group_name_H-M   'P 1'
#
loop_
_entity.id
_entity.type
_entity.pdbx_description
1 polymer ?
#
loop_
_entity_poly.entity_id
_entity_poly.type
_entity_poly.pdbx_seq_one_letter_code
_entity_poly.pdbx_strand_id
1 'polypeptide(L)'
;MNFKTRAQRQDERIVAALEELYNGKPVGSVAIGEAVKMEHRQVLKYLHAAKDDGRAKPVYSGSGGIVRGWVPAHVEVSGSLAEQKARRAASAVKELFIDGKLVATRTVARHLGVPAGTVARWLKVAEAMNLVRSKPRQGWMPV
;
A
#
# COMPACT_ATOMS: atom_id res chain seq x y z
N MET A 1 -33.91 -12.29 17.08
CA MET A 1 -32.86 -13.16 16.52
C MET A 1 -32.53 -12.67 15.12
N ASN A 2 -31.30 -12.21 14.88
CA ASN A 2 -30.89 -11.71 13.57
C ASN A 2 -30.26 -12.89 12.79
N PHE A 3 -30.98 -13.44 11.81
CA PHE A 3 -30.46 -14.54 10.98
C PHE A 3 -29.45 -13.99 9.97
N LYS A 4 -28.17 -14.34 10.13
CA LYS A 4 -27.14 -13.97 9.15
C LYS A 4 -27.42 -14.61 7.80
N THR A 5 -27.42 -13.79 6.75
CA THR A 5 -27.62 -14.25 5.37
C THR A 5 -26.45 -15.15 4.94
N ARG A 6 -26.65 -15.98 3.92
CA ARG A 6 -25.59 -16.85 3.36
C ARG A 6 -24.37 -16.03 2.90
N ALA A 7 -24.59 -14.81 2.40
CA ALA A 7 -23.54 -13.89 2.00
C ALA A 7 -22.72 -13.40 3.20
N GLN A 8 -23.39 -12.98 4.29
CA GLN A 8 -22.70 -12.55 5.52
C GLN A 8 -21.82 -13.64 6.13
N ARG A 9 -22.27 -14.90 6.10
CA ARG A 9 -21.44 -16.03 6.57
C ARG A 9 -20.22 -16.25 5.70
N GLN A 10 -20.32 -15.99 4.39
CA GLN A 10 -19.19 -16.10 3.47
C GLN A 10 -18.19 -14.96 3.69
N ASP A 11 -18.65 -13.71 3.84
CA ASP A 11 -17.80 -12.57 4.17
C ASP A 11 -17.05 -12.79 5.50
N GLU A 12 -17.75 -13.28 6.53
CA GLU A 12 -17.12 -13.63 7.80
C GLU A 12 -16.04 -14.68 7.66
N ARG A 13 -16.29 -15.72 6.87
CA ARG A 13 -15.33 -16.80 6.63
C ARG A 13 -14.10 -16.32 5.86
N ILE A 14 -14.27 -15.41 4.90
CA ILE A 14 -13.17 -14.83 4.13
C ILE A 14 -12.30 -13.93 5.00
N VAL A 15 -12.92 -13.08 5.83
CA VAL A 15 -12.17 -12.21 6.75
C VAL A 15 -11.47 -13.02 7.83
N ALA A 16 -12.11 -14.05 8.39
CA ALA A 16 -11.47 -14.93 9.36
C ALA A 16 -10.26 -15.65 8.76
N ALA A 17 -10.37 -16.17 7.54
CA ALA A 17 -9.23 -16.80 6.84
C ALA A 17 -8.12 -15.79 6.53
N LEU A 18 -8.48 -14.55 6.17
CA LEU A 18 -7.51 -13.48 5.98
C LEU A 18 -6.76 -13.17 7.28
N GLU A 19 -7.46 -13.08 8.41
CA GLU A 19 -6.86 -12.85 9.73
C GLU A 19 -5.95 -14.00 10.17
N GLU A 20 -6.38 -15.24 9.96
CA GLU A 20 -5.60 -16.44 10.29
C GLU A 20 -4.32 -16.56 9.45
N LEU A 21 -4.41 -16.28 8.14
CA LEU A 21 -3.27 -16.34 7.23
C LEU A 21 -2.33 -15.12 7.35
N TYR A 22 -2.78 -14.05 7.98
CA TYR A 22 -2.01 -12.83 8.10
C TYR A 22 -0.89 -12.98 9.13
N ASN A 23 0.32 -13.30 8.65
CA ASN A 23 1.54 -13.38 9.45
C ASN A 23 2.49 -12.19 9.19
N GLY A 24 1.95 -10.96 9.26
CA GLY A 24 2.71 -9.73 9.03
C GLY A 24 3.00 -9.39 7.56
N LYS A 25 2.44 -10.16 6.61
CA LYS A 25 2.58 -9.94 5.16
C LYS A 25 1.21 -9.94 4.46
N PRO A 26 1.02 -9.15 3.39
CA PRO A 26 -0.22 -9.19 2.62
C PRO A 26 -0.50 -10.58 2.06
N VAL A 27 -1.74 -11.05 2.21
CA VAL A 27 -2.17 -12.39 1.82
C VAL A 27 -2.79 -12.35 0.42
N GLY A 28 -2.40 -13.27 -0.45
CA GLY A 28 -2.99 -13.38 -1.79
C GLY A 28 -4.41 -13.94 -1.74
N SER A 29 -5.30 -13.44 -2.59
CA SER A 29 -6.68 -13.95 -2.73
C SER A 29 -6.76 -15.41 -3.16
N VAL A 30 -5.71 -15.96 -3.78
CA VAL A 30 -5.62 -17.39 -4.10
C VAL A 30 -5.43 -18.22 -2.83
N ALA A 31 -4.47 -17.83 -1.97
CA ALA A 31 -4.21 -18.51 -0.69
C ALA A 31 -5.43 -18.48 0.25
N ILE A 32 -6.16 -17.36 0.29
CA ILE A 32 -7.42 -17.25 1.04
C ILE A 32 -8.46 -18.22 0.47
N GLY A 33 -8.56 -18.31 -0.87
CA GLY A 33 -9.44 -19.26 -1.55
C GLY A 33 -9.12 -20.72 -1.25
N GLU A 34 -7.85 -21.08 -1.20
CA GLU A 34 -7.40 -22.42 -0.80
C GLU A 34 -7.85 -22.76 0.64
N ALA A 35 -7.64 -21.84 1.58
CA ALA A 35 -8.05 -22.03 2.98
C ALA A 35 -9.57 -22.18 3.14
N VAL A 36 -10.37 -21.44 2.37
CA VAL A 36 -11.84 -21.50 2.45
C VAL A 36 -12.49 -22.41 1.39
N LYS A 37 -11.71 -23.12 0.59
CA LYS A 37 -12.18 -23.96 -0.54
C LYS A 37 -13.12 -23.18 -1.48
N MET A 38 -12.66 -22.02 -1.94
CA MET A 38 -13.42 -21.10 -2.79
C MET A 38 -12.58 -20.62 -3.98
N GLU A 39 -13.24 -20.48 -5.13
CA GLU A 39 -12.63 -19.93 -6.35
C GLU A 39 -12.12 -18.51 -6.15
N HIS A 40 -10.95 -18.21 -6.73
CA HIS A 40 -10.29 -16.91 -6.62
C HIS A 40 -11.22 -15.72 -6.95
N ARG A 41 -12.05 -15.84 -8.00
CA ARG A 41 -13.00 -14.77 -8.40
C ARG A 41 -14.07 -14.52 -7.33
N GLN A 42 -14.55 -15.58 -6.68
CA GLN A 42 -15.53 -15.46 -5.60
C GLN A 42 -14.89 -14.84 -4.36
N VAL A 43 -13.66 -15.22 -4.03
CA VAL A 43 -12.89 -14.63 -2.94
C VAL A 43 -12.70 -13.14 -3.14
N LEU A 44 -12.32 -12.69 -4.34
CA LEU A 44 -12.19 -11.26 -4.65
C LEU A 44 -13.50 -10.50 -4.43
N LYS A 45 -14.65 -11.07 -4.83
CA LYS A 45 -15.96 -10.44 -4.61
C LYS A 45 -16.20 -10.15 -3.12
N TYR A 46 -15.95 -11.14 -2.25
CA TYR A 46 -16.13 -10.98 -0.80
C TYR A 46 -15.05 -10.11 -0.15
N LEU A 47 -13.80 -10.11 -0.66
CA LEU A 47 -12.76 -9.19 -0.21
C LEU A 47 -13.07 -7.73 -0.54
N HIS A 48 -13.68 -7.48 -1.70
CA HIS A 48 -14.18 -6.15 -2.06
C HIS A 48 -15.34 -5.71 -1.16
N ALA A 49 -16.31 -6.59 -0.89
CA ALA A 49 -17.37 -6.31 0.08
C ALA A 49 -16.81 -6.02 1.48
N ALA A 50 -15.88 -6.86 1.96
CA ALA A 50 -15.21 -6.66 3.24
C ALA A 50 -14.37 -5.37 3.28
N LYS A 51 -13.83 -4.89 2.15
CA LYS A 51 -13.17 -3.59 2.05
C LYS A 51 -14.17 -2.46 2.21
N ASP A 52 -15.30 -2.53 1.53
CA ASP A 52 -16.34 -1.50 1.60
C ASP A 52 -16.95 -1.41 3.01
N ASP A 53 -16.99 -2.53 3.72
CA ASP A 53 -17.36 -2.63 5.15
C ASP A 53 -16.23 -2.23 6.12
N GLY A 54 -15.05 -1.84 5.63
CA GLY A 54 -13.92 -1.43 6.45
C GLY A 54 -13.27 -2.55 7.26
N ARG A 55 -13.40 -3.81 6.82
CA ARG A 55 -12.88 -5.02 7.48
C ARG A 55 -11.62 -5.60 6.84
N ALA A 56 -11.37 -5.29 5.56
CA ALA A 56 -10.14 -5.66 4.85
C ALA A 56 -9.56 -4.46 4.10
N LYS A 57 -8.24 -4.46 3.86
CA LYS A 57 -7.56 -3.45 3.05
C LYS A 57 -6.73 -4.12 1.96
N PRO A 58 -6.86 -3.70 0.69
CA PRO A 58 -5.95 -4.14 -0.36
C PRO A 58 -4.60 -3.45 -0.18
N VAL A 59 -3.52 -4.20 -0.39
CA VAL A 59 -2.16 -3.68 -0.46
C VAL A 59 -1.73 -3.64 -1.90
N TYR A 60 -1.44 -2.45 -2.40
CA TYR A 60 -1.08 -2.24 -3.80
C TYR A 60 0.44 -2.31 -4.00
N SER A 61 0.86 -2.75 -5.18
CA SER A 61 2.25 -2.66 -5.64
C SER A 61 2.38 -1.73 -6.83
N GLY A 62 3.30 -0.77 -6.72
CA GLY A 62 3.66 0.16 -7.80
C GLY A 62 2.60 1.22 -8.09
N SER A 63 2.88 2.07 -9.08
CA SER A 63 2.02 3.18 -9.51
C SER A 63 0.80 2.75 -10.33
N GLY A 64 0.67 1.46 -10.65
CA GLY A 64 -0.38 0.91 -11.52
C GLY A 64 -1.59 0.32 -10.79
N GLY A 65 -1.68 0.44 -9.46
CA GLY A 65 -2.85 -0.05 -8.70
C GLY A 65 -3.01 -1.57 -8.68
N ILE A 66 -1.96 -2.35 -8.94
CA ILE A 66 -2.01 -3.82 -8.87
C ILE A 66 -2.11 -4.24 -7.41
N VAL A 67 -3.13 -5.03 -7.05
CA VAL A 67 -3.27 -5.59 -5.70
C VAL A 67 -2.25 -6.72 -5.51
N ARG A 68 -1.27 -6.50 -4.63
CA ARG A 68 -0.26 -7.49 -4.22
C ARG A 68 -0.83 -8.50 -3.24
N GLY A 69 -1.82 -8.09 -2.46
CA GLY A 69 -2.49 -8.92 -1.46
C GLY A 69 -3.44 -8.10 -0.61
N TRP A 70 -3.98 -8.74 0.43
CA TRP A 70 -4.97 -8.19 1.33
C TRP A 70 -4.48 -8.31 2.77
N VAL A 71 -4.95 -7.42 3.62
CA VAL A 71 -4.68 -7.44 5.07
C VAL A 71 -5.97 -7.15 5.85
N PRO A 72 -6.07 -7.57 7.12
CA PRO A 72 -7.17 -7.15 7.98
C PRO A 72 -7.17 -5.63 8.17
N ALA A 73 -8.34 -5.01 8.26
CA ALA A 73 -8.43 -3.56 8.32
C ALA A 73 -7.89 -2.95 9.63
N HIS A 74 -7.97 -3.70 10.74
CA HIS A 74 -7.44 -3.27 12.04
C HIS A 74 -5.91 -3.28 12.08
N VAL A 75 -5.26 -3.97 11.14
CA VAL A 75 -3.81 -3.95 11.05
C VAL A 75 -3.39 -2.63 10.43
N GLU A 76 -2.61 -1.86 11.18
CA GLU A 76 -1.72 -0.88 10.58
C GLU A 76 -0.76 -1.65 9.70
N VAL A 77 -1.02 -1.66 8.39
CA VAL A 77 -0.02 -2.05 7.42
C VAL A 77 1.14 -1.12 7.71
N SER A 78 2.19 -1.64 8.36
CA SER A 78 3.48 -0.98 8.38
C SER A 78 3.74 -0.66 6.91
N GLY A 79 3.59 0.63 6.56
CA GLY A 79 3.22 1.05 5.20
C GLY A 79 4.02 0.24 4.20
N SER A 80 3.40 -0.26 3.12
CA SER A 80 4.03 -1.20 2.20
C SER A 80 5.50 -0.83 1.99
N LEU A 81 6.45 -1.78 1.89
CA LEU A 81 7.88 -1.43 1.84
C LEU A 81 8.19 -0.27 0.86
N ALA A 82 7.38 -0.12 -0.20
CA ALA A 82 7.34 1.05 -1.08
C ALA A 82 6.94 2.37 -0.39
N GLU A 83 5.86 2.43 0.38
CA GLU A 83 5.47 3.58 1.20
C GLU A 83 6.49 3.92 2.30
N GLN A 84 7.08 2.93 2.99
CA GLN A 84 8.16 3.20 3.94
C GLN A 84 9.35 3.88 3.26
N LYS A 85 9.74 3.36 2.10
CA LYS A 85 10.78 3.94 1.24
C LYS A 85 10.38 5.33 0.71
N ALA A 86 9.11 5.53 0.37
CA ALA A 86 8.55 6.80 -0.07
C ALA A 86 8.59 7.86 1.04
N ARG A 87 8.18 7.51 2.27
CA ARG A 87 8.27 8.37 3.46
C ARG A 87 9.72 8.73 3.77
N ARG A 88 10.65 7.78 3.66
CA ARG A 88 12.09 8.04 3.81
C ARG A 88 12.60 9.02 2.74
N ALA A 89 12.20 8.86 1.48
CA ALA A 89 12.55 9.79 0.41
C ALA A 89 11.94 11.19 0.62
N ALA A 90 10.69 11.26 1.09
CA ALA A 90 10.02 12.52 1.41
C ALA A 90 10.70 13.26 2.58
N SER A 91 11.10 12.55 3.64
CA SER A 91 11.87 13.14 4.74
C SER A 91 13.17 13.76 4.25
N ALA A 92 13.91 13.04 3.41
CA ALA A 92 15.13 13.56 2.80
C ALA A 92 14.88 14.80 1.94
N VAL A 93 13.78 14.86 1.18
CA VAL A 93 13.40 16.09 0.45
C VAL A 93 13.13 17.24 1.43
N LYS A 94 12.41 16.99 2.53
CA LYS A 94 12.12 18.03 3.54
C LYS A 94 13.39 18.57 4.20
N GLU A 95 14.35 17.69 4.51
CA GLU A 95 15.66 18.07 5.08
C GLU A 95 16.52 18.87 4.10
N LEU A 96 16.48 18.52 2.81
CA LEU A 96 17.28 19.15 1.77
C LEU A 96 16.64 20.40 1.16
N PHE A 97 15.34 20.64 1.43
CA PHE A 97 14.59 21.78 0.91
C PHE A 97 14.89 23.04 1.75
N ILE A 98 16.05 23.63 1.48
CA ILE A 98 16.54 24.84 2.16
C ILE A 98 16.27 26.06 1.28
N ASP A 99 15.82 27.17 1.88
CA ASP A 99 15.55 28.45 1.22
C ASP A 99 14.58 28.38 0.02
N GLY A 100 13.62 27.46 0.06
CA GLY A 100 12.65 27.28 -1.03
C GLY A 100 13.24 26.66 -2.31
N LYS A 101 14.49 26.19 -2.28
CA LYS A 101 15.15 25.57 -3.44
C LYS A 101 14.68 24.15 -3.63
N LEU A 102 14.20 23.85 -4.83
CA LEU A 102 13.77 22.51 -5.23
C LEU A 102 14.94 21.52 -5.15
N VAL A 103 14.64 20.33 -4.64
CA VAL A 103 15.63 19.27 -4.42
C VAL A 103 15.69 18.36 -5.64
N ALA A 104 16.86 18.25 -6.26
CA ALA A 104 17.06 17.33 -7.37
C ALA A 104 17.07 15.87 -6.89
N THR A 105 16.55 14.94 -7.70
CA THR A 105 16.55 13.49 -7.41
C THR A 105 17.95 12.96 -7.08
N ARG A 106 18.99 13.44 -7.80
CA ARG A 106 20.39 13.04 -7.56
C ARG A 106 20.90 13.47 -6.18
N THR A 107 20.42 14.60 -5.66
CA THR A 107 20.78 15.08 -4.32
C THR A 107 20.15 14.19 -3.25
N VAL A 108 18.87 13.85 -3.39
CA VAL A 108 18.19 12.90 -2.49
C VAL A 108 18.87 11.51 -2.54
N ALA A 109 19.24 11.06 -3.74
CA ALA A 109 19.95 9.81 -3.95
C ALA A 109 21.30 9.76 -3.22
N ARG A 110 22.07 10.86 -3.31
CA ARG A 110 23.34 11.01 -2.59
C ARG A 110 23.15 11.02 -1.08
N HIS A 111 22.15 11.77 -0.59
CA HIS A 111 21.82 11.84 0.85
C HIS A 111 21.43 10.47 1.43
N LEU A 112 20.67 9.68 0.68
CA LEU A 112 20.21 8.37 1.13
C LEU A 112 21.20 7.23 0.87
N GLY A 113 22.25 7.44 0.07
CA GLY A 113 23.17 6.39 -0.36
C GLY A 113 22.54 5.36 -1.30
N VAL A 114 21.56 5.75 -2.11
CA VAL A 114 20.75 4.85 -2.95
C VAL A 114 20.80 5.32 -4.42
N PRO A 115 20.78 4.41 -5.43
CA PRO A 115 20.77 4.80 -6.83
C PRO A 115 19.62 5.77 -7.20
N ALA A 116 19.92 6.76 -8.05
CA ALA A 116 18.97 7.81 -8.41
C ALA A 116 17.68 7.27 -9.07
N GLY A 117 17.77 6.21 -9.88
CA GLY A 117 16.60 5.56 -10.48
C GLY A 117 15.67 4.94 -9.43
N THR A 118 16.23 4.37 -8.36
CA THR A 118 15.47 3.80 -7.24
C THR A 118 14.77 4.91 -6.45
N VAL A 119 15.48 6.00 -6.14
CA VAL A 119 14.90 7.16 -5.45
C VAL A 119 13.83 7.85 -6.28
N ALA A 120 14.00 7.95 -7.60
CA ALA A 120 12.97 8.48 -8.49
C ALA A 120 11.64 7.71 -8.37
N ARG A 121 11.70 6.38 -8.27
CA ARG A 121 10.51 5.54 -8.04
C ARG A 121 9.89 5.79 -6.68
N TRP A 122 10.70 5.96 -5.63
CA TRP A 122 10.20 6.24 -4.27
C TRP A 122 9.54 7.62 -4.20
N LEU A 123 10.11 8.64 -4.85
CA LEU A 123 9.55 9.98 -4.89
C LEU A 123 8.23 10.04 -5.67
N LYS A 124 8.07 9.21 -6.71
CA LYS A 124 6.77 9.08 -7.41
C LYS A 124 5.68 8.46 -6.53
N VAL A 125 6.03 7.48 -5.72
CA VAL A 125 5.11 6.94 -4.70
C VAL A 125 4.81 8.00 -3.64
N ALA A 126 5.82 8.74 -3.17
CA ALA A 126 5.65 9.81 -2.19
C ALA A 126 4.75 10.94 -2.72
N GLU A 127 4.84 11.26 -4.01
CA GLU A 127 3.96 12.21 -4.69
C GLU A 127 2.51 11.71 -4.78
N ALA A 128 2.29 10.43 -5.10
CA ALA A 128 0.95 9.82 -5.05
C ALA A 128 0.37 9.80 -3.63
N MET A 129 1.22 9.77 -2.60
CA MET A 129 0.84 9.88 -1.18
C MET A 129 0.68 11.35 -0.71
N ASN A 130 0.85 12.33 -1.61
CA ASN A 130 0.80 13.76 -1.30
C ASN A 130 1.81 14.21 -0.21
N LEU A 131 2.99 13.58 -0.17
CA LEU A 131 4.08 13.95 0.75
C LEU A 131 5.09 14.92 0.12
N VAL A 132 5.25 14.84 -1.20
CA VAL A 132 6.13 15.71 -2.00
C VAL A 132 5.44 16.04 -3.31
N ARG A 133 5.88 17.11 -3.96
CA ARG A 133 5.41 17.51 -5.30
C ARG A 133 6.59 17.69 -6.24
N SER A 134 6.47 17.20 -7.46
CA SER A 134 7.44 17.49 -8.51
C SER A 134 7.09 18.79 -9.24
N LYS A 135 8.12 19.59 -9.55
CA LYS A 135 8.04 20.64 -10.57
C LYS A 135 8.76 20.16 -11.83
N PRO A 136 8.11 20.14 -13.00
CA PRO A 136 8.70 19.63 -14.23
C PRO A 136 10.09 20.21 -14.48
N ARG A 137 11.07 19.33 -14.71
CA ARG A 137 12.49 19.67 -14.98
C ARG A 137 13.24 20.41 -13.87
N GLN A 138 12.61 20.74 -12.74
CA GLN A 138 13.22 21.57 -11.70
C GLN A 138 13.53 20.80 -10.40
N GLY A 139 12.75 19.79 -10.04
CA GLY A 139 13.01 18.94 -8.87
C GLY A 139 11.79 18.70 -8.01
N TRP A 140 12.03 18.41 -6.74
CA TRP A 140 11.02 18.02 -5.76
C TRP A 140 10.95 19.03 -4.62
N MET A 141 9.76 19.22 -4.06
CA MET A 141 9.53 19.98 -2.83
C MET A 141 8.61 19.21 -1.89
N PRO A 142 8.71 19.42 -0.57
CA PRO A 142 7.69 18.94 0.34
C PRO A 142 6.33 19.58 0.00
N VAL A 143 5.25 18.85 0.29
CA VAL A 143 3.88 19.40 0.29
C VAL A 143 3.62 20.08 1.63
#